data_AF-A0A379AMU6-F1
#
_entry.id   AF-A0A379AMU6-F1
#
_cell.length_a   1.000
_cell.length_b   1.000
_cell.length_c   1.000
_cell.angle_alpha   90.00
_cell.angle_beta   90.00
_cell.angle_gamma   90.00
#
_symmetry.space_group_name_H-M   'P 1'
#
loop_
_entity.id
_entity.type
_entity.pdbx_description
1 polymer ?
#
loop_
_entity_poly.entity_id
_entity_poly.type
_entity_poly.pdbx_seq_one_letter_code
_entity_poly.pdbx_strand_id
1 'polypeptide(L)'
;MREPDALRENEKVWLLLRRGQQEFSFPCQVQRVFGHRAGVRLHQLTTQQHIEFIQCTFARADTWALWQDGFPEDKPVQSLADIMILGFKGYLRLAEYGPPQLRRLFNLLTVGGELAGFAVAARHRSCASFKKRIELMI
;
A
#
# COMPACT_ATOMS: atom_id res chain seq x y z
N MET A 1 -2.47 -25.27 -16.19
CA MET A 1 -3.92 -25.54 -16.16
C MET A 1 -4.41 -25.23 -14.75
N ARG A 2 -4.98 -24.05 -14.49
CA ARG A 2 -5.63 -23.68 -13.21
C ARG A 2 -7.09 -23.42 -13.57
N GLU A 3 -8.00 -24.26 -13.08
CA GLU A 3 -9.41 -24.18 -13.43
C GLU A 3 -10.08 -23.01 -12.68
N PRO A 4 -10.81 -22.13 -13.37
CA PRO A 4 -11.33 -20.89 -12.81
C PRO A 4 -12.49 -21.06 -11.80
N ASP A 5 -13.00 -22.28 -11.58
CA ASP A 5 -14.12 -22.59 -10.67
C ASP A 5 -13.84 -23.81 -9.76
N ALA A 6 -12.58 -24.18 -9.56
CA ALA A 6 -12.24 -25.35 -8.76
C ALA A 6 -12.55 -25.20 -7.25
N LEU A 7 -12.71 -23.96 -6.75
CA LEU A 7 -12.89 -23.67 -5.34
C LEU A 7 -14.26 -23.05 -5.09
N ARG A 8 -14.99 -23.59 -4.11
CA ARG A 8 -16.30 -23.06 -3.70
C ARG A 8 -16.17 -22.24 -2.42
N GLU A 9 -17.05 -21.25 -2.26
CA GLU A 9 -17.12 -20.51 -0.99
C GLU A 9 -17.48 -21.45 0.18
N ASN A 10 -16.88 -21.19 1.34
CA ASN A 10 -16.97 -21.99 2.56
C ASN A 10 -16.36 -23.40 2.50
N GLU A 11 -15.71 -23.78 1.40
CA GLU A 11 -15.01 -25.06 1.28
C GLU A 11 -13.80 -25.13 2.21
N LYS A 12 -13.58 -26.29 2.84
CA LYS A 12 -12.40 -26.56 3.66
C LYS A 12 -11.26 -27.00 2.75
N VAL A 13 -10.17 -26.25 2.79
CA VAL A 13 -8.99 -26.45 1.95
C VAL A 13 -7.73 -26.46 2.80
N TRP A 14 -6.66 -27.06 2.29
CA TRP A 14 -5.36 -27.06 2.94
C TRP A 14 -4.41 -26.11 2.20
N LEU A 15 -3.87 -25.14 2.92
CA LEU A 15 -2.87 -24.22 2.41
C LEU A 15 -1.49 -24.83 2.62
N LEU A 16 -0.80 -25.14 1.53
CA LEU A 16 0.58 -25.61 1.56
C LEU A 16 1.53 -24.43 1.38
N LEU A 17 2.36 -24.17 2.39
CA LEU A 17 3.43 -23.18 2.31
C LEU A 17 4.77 -23.88 2.47
N ARG A 18 5.76 -23.40 1.72
CA ARG A 18 7.12 -23.94 1.76
C ARG A 18 8.08 -22.91 2.32
N ARG A 19 8.89 -23.33 3.30
CA ARG A 19 10.00 -22.55 3.86
C ARG A 19 11.30 -23.31 3.64
N GLY A 20 12.10 -22.85 2.69
CA GLY A 20 13.34 -23.53 2.29
C GLY A 20 13.05 -24.92 1.74
N GLN A 21 13.44 -25.97 2.47
CA GLN A 21 13.23 -27.37 2.10
C GLN A 21 12.08 -28.05 2.86
N GLN A 22 11.40 -27.33 3.75
CA GLN A 22 10.28 -27.86 4.54
C GLN A 22 8.94 -27.38 3.97
N GLU A 23 7.95 -28.27 3.91
CA GLU A 23 6.57 -27.98 3.53
C GLU A 23 5.66 -28.08 4.74
N PHE A 24 4.79 -27.10 4.91
CA PHE A 24 3.84 -26.99 6.01
C PHE A 24 2.43 -26.89 5.44
N SER A 25 1.49 -27.60 6.07
CA SER A 25 0.07 -27.60 5.67
C SER A 25 -0.79 -26.94 6.75
N PHE A 26 -1.62 -25.98 6.35
CA PHE A 26 -2.48 -25.23 7.25
C PHE A 26 -3.96 -25.39 6.89
N PRO A 27 -4.83 -25.81 7.83
CA PRO A 27 -6.26 -25.92 7.57
C PRO A 27 -6.88 -24.53 7.37
N CYS A 28 -7.56 -24.37 6.25
CA CYS A 28 -8.14 -23.12 5.80
C CYS A 28 -9.57 -23.32 5.30
N GLN A 29 -10.33 -22.23 5.25
CA GLN A 29 -11.66 -22.19 4.67
C GLN A 29 -11.73 -21.07 3.64
N VAL A 30 -12.26 -21.36 2.46
CA VAL A 30 -12.46 -20.36 1.41
C VAL A 30 -13.52 -19.36 1.87
N GLN A 31 -13.17 -18.07 1.92
CA GLN A 31 -14.11 -17.01 2.26
C GLN A 31 -14.71 -16.35 1.04
N ARG A 32 -13.91 -16.15 -0.01
CA ARG A 32 -14.33 -15.50 -1.26
C ARG A 32 -13.52 -16.05 -2.42
N VAL A 33 -14.15 -16.15 -3.58
CA VAL A 33 -13.48 -16.51 -4.84
C VAL A 33 -13.64 -15.36 -5.83
N PHE A 34 -12.52 -14.89 -6.38
CA PHE A 34 -12.45 -13.82 -7.37
C PHE A 34 -11.69 -14.34 -8.58
N GLY A 35 -12.41 -15.01 -9.50
CA GLY A 35 -11.84 -15.66 -10.67
C GLY A 35 -10.75 -16.65 -10.27
N HIS A 36 -9.48 -16.32 -10.54
CA HIS A 36 -8.35 -17.22 -10.30
C HIS A 36 -7.70 -17.03 -8.92
N ARG A 37 -8.32 -16.23 -8.05
CA ARG A 37 -7.82 -15.95 -6.68
C ARG A 37 -8.88 -16.33 -5.68
N ALA A 38 -8.49 -17.00 -4.61
CA ALA A 38 -9.36 -17.29 -3.48
C ALA A 38 -8.81 -16.61 -2.24
N GLY A 39 -9.66 -15.84 -1.55
CA GLY A 39 -9.38 -15.39 -0.19
C GLY A 39 -9.73 -16.53 0.76
N VAL A 40 -8.77 -16.95 1.57
CA VAL A 40 -8.93 -18.05 2.53
C VAL A 40 -8.74 -17.54 3.96
N ARG A 41 -9.45 -18.14 4.91
CA ARG A 41 -9.30 -17.89 6.34
C ARG A 41 -8.75 -19.13 7.02
N LEU A 42 -7.71 -18.96 7.83
CA LEU A 42 -7.16 -20.03 8.66
C LEU A 42 -8.20 -20.46 9.72
N HIS A 43 -8.41 -21.76 9.88
CA HIS A 43 -9.42 -22.31 10.80
C HIS A 43 -8.77 -23.28 11.79
N GLN A 44 -8.96 -23.05 13.10
CA GLN A 44 -8.51 -23.96 14.17
C GLN A 44 -7.02 -24.35 14.09
N LEU A 45 -6.12 -23.37 14.05
CA LEU A 45 -4.69 -23.65 14.17
C LEU A 45 -4.30 -23.95 15.62
N THR A 46 -3.41 -24.93 15.81
CA THR A 46 -2.70 -25.10 17.09
C THR A 46 -1.66 -23.99 17.27
N THR A 47 -1.19 -23.77 18.50
CA THR A 47 -0.15 -22.76 18.79
C THR A 47 1.11 -23.00 17.96
N GLN A 48 1.52 -24.26 17.76
CA GLN A 48 2.68 -24.61 16.93
C GLN A 48 2.45 -24.26 15.46
N GLN A 49 1.31 -24.65 14.89
CA GLN A 49 0.96 -24.30 13.50
C GLN A 49 0.87 -22.78 13.30
N HIS A 50 0.41 -22.04 14.32
CA HIS A 50 0.38 -20.59 14.26
C HIS A 50 1.79 -19.98 14.15
N ILE A 51 2.75 -20.50 14.92
CA ILE A 51 4.15 -20.09 14.87
C ILE A 51 4.75 -20.43 13.49
N GLU A 52 4.52 -21.65 13.00
CA GLU A 52 5.01 -22.09 11.68
C GLU A 52 4.44 -21.23 10.54
N PHE A 53 3.15 -20.90 10.61
CA PHE A 53 2.50 -20.01 9.64
C PHE A 53 3.17 -18.63 9.63
N ILE A 54 3.34 -18.00 10.80
CA ILE A 54 4.01 -16.70 10.93
C ILE A 54 5.44 -16.78 10.39
N GLN A 55 6.16 -17.86 10.66
CA GLN A 55 7.53 -18.03 10.16
C GLN A 55 7.58 -18.22 8.63
N CYS A 56 6.58 -18.86 8.03
CA CYS A 56 6.51 -19.00 6.58
C CYS A 56 6.17 -17.68 5.87
N THR A 57 5.34 -16.82 6.47
CA THR A 57 4.84 -15.59 5.85
C THR A 57 5.66 -14.35 6.21
N PHE A 58 6.05 -14.18 7.47
CA PHE A 58 6.69 -12.96 7.97
C PHE A 58 8.18 -13.09 8.25
N ALA A 59 8.71 -14.30 8.48
CA ALA A 59 10.13 -14.47 8.83
C ALA A 59 11.09 -14.52 7.62
N ARG A 60 10.60 -14.35 6.38
CA ARG A 60 11.49 -14.17 5.22
C ARG A 60 12.10 -12.78 5.25
N ALA A 61 13.25 -12.65 5.91
CA ALA A 61 14.08 -11.46 5.85
C ALA A 61 14.56 -11.14 4.42
N ASP A 62 14.55 -12.14 3.51
CA ASP A 62 14.97 -12.01 2.11
C ASP A 62 14.20 -10.91 1.34
N THR A 63 12.96 -10.61 1.74
CA THR A 63 12.12 -9.63 1.06
C THR A 63 12.34 -8.20 1.53
N TRP A 64 12.94 -8.01 2.71
CA TRP A 64 13.37 -6.70 3.19
C TRP A 64 14.65 -6.25 2.49
N ALA A 65 15.54 -7.20 2.18
CA ALA A 65 16.78 -6.93 1.44
C ALA A 65 16.49 -6.46 0.01
N LEU A 66 15.57 -7.13 -0.71
CA LEU A 66 15.18 -6.73 -2.07
C LEU A 66 14.40 -5.40 -2.14
N TRP A 67 13.86 -4.91 -1.03
CA TRP A 67 13.13 -3.64 -1.04
C TRP A 67 14.06 -2.43 -1.25
N GLN A 68 15.31 -2.52 -0.80
CA GLN A 68 16.29 -1.44 -0.99
C GLN A 68 16.69 -1.24 -2.46
N ASP A 69 16.57 -2.27 -3.31
CA ASP A 69 16.88 -2.16 -4.74
C ASP A 69 15.82 -1.37 -5.53
N GLY A 70 14.67 -1.08 -4.90
CA GLY A 70 13.53 -0.39 -5.50
C GLY A 70 13.48 1.11 -5.24
N PHE A 71 14.49 1.73 -4.61
CA PHE A 71 14.50 3.17 -4.43
C PHE A 71 14.69 3.86 -5.79
N PRO A 72 13.69 4.62 -6.28
CA PRO A 72 13.91 5.45 -7.45
C PRO A 72 14.97 6.49 -7.11
N GLU A 73 15.86 6.74 -8.07
CA GLU A 73 16.93 7.75 -8.00
C GLU A 73 16.43 9.04 -7.32
N ASP A 74 17.10 9.45 -6.25
CA ASP A 74 16.71 10.62 -5.47
C ASP A 74 16.64 11.85 -6.39
N LYS A 75 15.52 12.58 -6.34
CA LYS A 75 15.29 13.78 -7.14
C LYS A 75 15.37 15.02 -6.26
N PRO A 76 16.57 15.44 -5.82
CA PRO A 76 16.74 16.45 -4.77
C PRO A 76 16.08 17.77 -5.12
N VAL A 77 16.14 18.19 -6.39
CA VAL A 77 15.49 19.42 -6.86
C VAL A 77 13.97 19.33 -6.83
N GLN A 78 13.41 18.13 -7.08
CA GLN A 78 11.96 17.92 -7.03
C GLN A 78 11.47 17.92 -5.58
N SER A 79 12.18 17.23 -4.68
CA SER A 79 11.86 17.24 -3.25
C SER A 79 11.93 18.65 -2.66
N LEU A 80 12.92 19.46 -3.07
CA LEU A 80 13.02 20.85 -2.63
C LEU A 80 11.85 21.70 -3.14
N ALA A 81 11.46 21.55 -4.41
CA ALA A 81 10.31 22.25 -4.97
C ALA A 81 9.01 21.87 -4.25
N ASP A 82 8.81 20.59 -3.94
CA ASP A 82 7.64 20.11 -3.20
C ASP A 82 7.56 20.71 -1.78
N ILE A 83 8.70 20.78 -1.08
CA ILE A 83 8.77 21.41 0.26
C ILE A 83 8.45 22.92 0.17
N MET A 84 8.98 23.61 -0.83
CA MET A 84 8.71 25.05 -1.04
C MET A 84 7.23 25.32 -1.34
N ILE A 85 6.61 24.51 -2.20
CA ILE A 85 5.17 24.61 -2.52
C ILE A 85 4.32 24.34 -1.28
N LEU A 86 4.68 23.32 -0.49
CA LEU A 86 3.99 22.99 0.75
C LEU A 86 4.09 24.14 1.77
N GLY A 87 5.27 24.74 1.92
CA GLY A 87 5.50 25.90 2.76
C GLY A 87 4.62 27.09 2.33
N PHE A 88 4.62 27.41 1.04
CA PHE A 88 3.81 28.51 0.50
C PHE A 88 2.30 28.29 0.72
N LYS A 89 1.82 27.05 0.51
CA LYS A 89 0.43 26.67 0.79
C LYS A 89 0.07 26.81 2.29
N GLY A 90 1.00 26.52 3.18
CA GLY A 90 0.84 26.75 4.62
C GLY A 90 0.64 28.24 4.95
N TYR A 91 1.47 29.12 4.38
CA TYR A 91 1.32 30.57 4.54
C TYR A 91 0.01 31.10 3.96
N LEU A 92 -0.41 30.59 2.80
CA LEU A 92 -1.71 30.93 2.20
C LEU A 92 -2.87 30.55 3.13
N ARG A 93 -2.84 29.35 3.72
CA ARG A 93 -3.85 28.94 4.71
C ARG A 93 -3.86 29.82 5.95
N LEU A 94 -2.72 30.29 6.42
CA LEU A 94 -2.67 31.22 7.55
C LEU A 94 -3.25 32.59 7.18
N ALA A 95 -3.01 33.05 5.94
CA ALA A 95 -3.56 34.30 5.43
C ALA A 95 -5.09 34.30 5.31
N GLU A 96 -5.72 33.11 5.12
CA GLU A 96 -7.18 32.96 5.11
C GLU A 96 -7.84 33.29 6.47
N TYR A 97 -7.11 33.12 7.57
CA TYR A 97 -7.56 33.50 8.92
C TYR A 97 -7.25 34.96 9.27
N GLY A 98 -6.61 35.70 8.36
CA GLY A 98 -6.27 37.11 8.52
C GLY A 98 -7.42 38.10 8.24
N PRO A 99 -7.17 39.41 8.41
CA PRO A 99 -8.19 40.45 8.21
C PRO A 99 -8.76 40.46 6.77
N PRO A 100 -10.02 40.90 6.57
CA PRO A 100 -10.78 40.71 5.32
C PRO A 100 -10.15 41.37 4.09
N GLN A 101 -9.29 42.38 4.26
CA GLN A 101 -8.51 43.02 3.20
C GLN A 101 -7.47 42.05 2.61
N LEU A 102 -6.84 41.22 3.45
CA LEU A 102 -5.84 40.24 3.05
C LEU A 102 -6.49 39.11 2.22
N ARG A 103 -7.67 38.65 2.67
CA ARG A 103 -8.43 37.58 2.03
C ARG A 103 -8.77 37.86 0.55
N ARG A 104 -9.07 39.13 0.20
CA ARG A 104 -9.37 39.54 -1.19
C ARG A 104 -8.13 39.53 -2.09
N LEU A 105 -6.99 39.99 -1.58
CA LEU A 105 -5.73 40.01 -2.33
C LEU A 105 -5.22 38.59 -2.59
N PHE A 106 -5.31 37.72 -1.58
CA PHE A 106 -4.84 36.34 -1.66
C PHE A 106 -5.72 35.44 -2.53
N ASN A 107 -7.05 35.60 -2.49
CA ASN A 107 -7.97 34.84 -3.37
C ASN A 107 -7.73 35.14 -4.86
N LEU A 108 -7.27 36.34 -5.21
CA LEU A 108 -6.92 36.67 -6.60
C LEU A 108 -5.60 35.98 -7.02
N LEU A 109 -4.65 35.86 -6.08
CA LEU A 109 -3.34 35.26 -6.31
C LEU A 109 -3.41 33.73 -6.43
N THR A 110 -4.30 33.08 -5.67
CA THR A 110 -4.44 31.61 -5.66
C THR A 110 -5.21 31.05 -6.85
N VAL A 111 -6.05 31.83 -7.53
CA VAL A 111 -6.77 31.41 -8.75
C VAL A 111 -5.80 31.03 -9.89
N GLY A 112 -4.57 31.58 -9.91
CA GLY A 112 -3.53 31.17 -10.86
C GLY A 112 -2.76 29.90 -10.49
N GLY A 113 -2.86 29.44 -9.23
CA GLY A 113 -2.05 28.33 -8.69
C GLY A 113 -2.68 26.94 -8.78
N GLU A 114 -3.98 26.85 -9.10
CA GLU A 114 -4.69 25.56 -9.13
C GLU A 114 -4.20 24.61 -10.23
N LEU A 115 -3.51 25.11 -11.27
CA LEU A 115 -2.88 24.24 -12.29
C LEU A 115 -1.69 23.43 -11.73
N ALA A 116 -1.01 23.90 -10.69
CA ALA A 116 0.09 23.15 -10.06
C ALA A 116 -0.41 22.05 -9.12
N GLY A 117 -1.61 22.20 -8.55
CA GLY A 117 -2.20 21.24 -7.61
C GLY A 117 -2.60 19.91 -8.26
N PHE A 118 -3.06 19.93 -9.51
CA PHE A 118 -3.41 18.71 -10.24
C PHE A 118 -2.20 17.83 -10.57
N ALA A 119 -1.03 18.44 -10.80
CA ALA A 119 0.21 17.69 -11.08
C ALA A 119 0.74 16.96 -9.83
N VAL A 120 0.63 17.56 -8.64
CA VAL A 120 1.05 16.93 -7.37
C VAL A 120 0.08 15.82 -6.94
N ALA A 121 -1.24 16.06 -7.06
CA ALA A 121 -2.25 15.05 -6.72
C ALA A 121 -2.19 13.80 -7.62
N ALA A 122 -1.76 13.95 -8.88
CA ALA A 122 -1.54 12.82 -9.79
C ALA A 122 -0.41 11.89 -9.33
N ARG A 123 0.57 12.38 -8.55
CA ARG A 123 1.75 11.63 -8.12
C ARG A 123 1.55 10.84 -6.81
N HIS A 124 0.55 11.23 -6.01
CA HIS A 124 0.15 10.49 -4.80
C HIS A 124 -0.50 9.11 -5.10
N ARG A 125 -0.88 8.86 -6.38
CA ARG A 125 -1.28 7.52 -6.85
C ARG A 125 -0.13 6.52 -6.88
N SER A 126 1.13 6.98 -6.93
CA SER A 126 2.29 6.07 -6.91
C SER A 126 2.52 5.44 -5.52
N CYS A 127 2.19 6.16 -4.44
CA CYS A 127 2.24 5.63 -3.08
C CYS A 127 1.16 4.57 -2.83
N ALA A 128 0.00 4.67 -3.47
CA ALA A 128 -1.03 3.63 -3.44
C ALA A 128 -0.57 2.33 -4.13
N SER A 129 0.33 2.41 -5.11
CA SER A 129 0.95 1.23 -5.75
C SER A 129 1.95 0.52 -4.83
N PHE A 130 2.61 1.27 -3.93
CA PHE A 130 3.53 0.72 -2.94
C PHE A 130 2.78 -0.07 -1.85
N LYS A 131 1.67 0.49 -1.36
CA LYS A 131 0.79 -0.20 -0.40
C LYS A 131 0.21 -1.50 -0.97
N LYS A 132 -0.13 -1.51 -2.27
CA LYS A 132 -0.60 -2.73 -2.98
C LYS A 132 0.45 -3.84 -3.06
N ARG A 133 1.75 -3.54 -2.99
CA ARG A 133 2.81 -4.55 -3.11
C ARG A 133 3.15 -5.21 -1.77
N ILE A 134 2.90 -4.52 -0.66
CA ILE A 134 3.01 -5.06 0.70
C ILE A 134 1.82 -5.99 1.00
N GLU A 135 0.59 -5.62 0.62
CA GLU A 135 -0.59 -6.50 0.82
C GLU A 135 -0.58 -7.75 -0.07
N LEU A 136 0.14 -7.75 -1.20
CA LEU A 136 0.24 -8.94 -2.06
C LEU A 136 1.29 -9.96 -1.57
N MET A 137 2.01 -9.63 -0.49
CA MET A 137 3.07 -10.43 0.11
C MET A 137 2.63 -11.16 1.39
N ILE A 138 1.39 -10.90 1.85
CA ILE A 138 0.75 -11.51 3.02
C ILE A 138 -0.41 -12.39 2.56
#